data_AF-A0A4P7W4Q4-F1
#
_entry.id   AF-A0A4P7W4Q4-F1
#
_cell.length_a   1.000
_cell.length_b   1.000
_cell.length_c   1.000
_cell.angle_alpha   90.00
_cell.angle_beta   90.00
_cell.angle_gamma   90.00
#
_symmetry.space_group_name_H-M   'P 1'
#
loop_
_entity.id
_entity.type
_entity.pdbx_description
1 polymer ?
#
loop_
_entity_poly.entity_id
_entity_poly.type
_entity_poly.pdbx_seq_one_letter_code
_entity_poly.pdbx_strand_id
1 'polypeptide(L)'
;MTAIVGVMNRHAIAIAADSAVTMGNTHKVVNNGNKLFMLSKYEPVGIATYSNAALMGTPWEIIIKIYRKQLGEKHFPHLSDYVIDFIHFLHTHNFFTDDITQHNWLKNQIEAFYILNLRIICQKFNFKNFDYNDPLIIEKLKDELNSCLDANKINPSICDDFVGYTFEQFKNETKVDFDEIYQHPQVSNLPIDLRDLFCEAFFYYWIIQLEPDYHTGLVFCGYGDDDLYPSIIPCVVATGYNKRLKYFINQAKADSISEHGTSVTIAPFAQTDVIQTITQGLTPDCQNIIFNTIKNGVDSYTDTLCRYLSSKPEGKKFADEISKLDISSIIKTLSQGVLDSMRDSYTRPLLNTIAGLAKEDLANMAESFISLTCLIRRMSPSEETVGGPIDVAVISKGDGFIWMNRKHYFNPELNKHFFNNYYR
;
A
#
# COMPACT_ATOMS: atom_id res chain seq x y z
N MET A 1 -11.56 2.02 3.49
CA MET A 1 -10.92 0.69 3.53
C MET A 1 -11.45 -0.16 2.37
N THR A 2 -10.66 -1.13 1.91
CA THR A 2 -10.89 -1.87 0.65
C THR A 2 -10.15 -3.20 0.76
N ALA A 3 -10.65 -4.23 0.08
CA ALA A 3 -9.92 -5.46 -0.19
C ALA A 3 -9.95 -5.74 -1.69
N ILE A 4 -8.77 -5.95 -2.27
CA ILE A 4 -8.57 -6.37 -3.66
C ILE A 4 -7.66 -7.60 -3.64
N VAL A 5 -7.87 -8.52 -4.57
CA VAL A 5 -6.94 -9.63 -4.78
C VAL A 5 -6.78 -9.93 -6.26
N GLY A 6 -5.54 -10.04 -6.71
CA GLY A 6 -5.18 -10.64 -8.00
C GLY A 6 -4.71 -12.08 -7.78
N VAL A 7 -5.27 -13.03 -8.52
CA VAL A 7 -4.80 -14.42 -8.57
C VAL A 7 -4.40 -14.71 -10.01
N MET A 8 -3.13 -15.03 -10.25
CA MET A 8 -2.63 -15.26 -11.60
C MET A 8 -1.81 -16.52 -11.73
N ASN A 9 -1.95 -17.17 -12.88
CA ASN A 9 -1.13 -18.29 -13.34
C ASN A 9 -0.82 -18.11 -14.84
N ARG A 10 -0.28 -19.15 -15.49
CA ARG A 10 0.09 -19.08 -16.92
C ARG A 10 -1.09 -18.82 -17.87
N HIS A 11 -2.33 -19.06 -17.46
CA HIS A 11 -3.51 -18.91 -18.32
C HIS A 11 -4.10 -17.50 -18.31
N ALA A 12 -4.17 -16.87 -17.14
CA ALA A 12 -4.88 -15.61 -16.93
C ALA A 12 -4.54 -14.99 -15.57
N ILE A 13 -4.97 -13.74 -15.39
CA ILE A 13 -5.15 -13.11 -14.07
C ILE A 13 -6.64 -12.92 -13.79
N ALA A 14 -7.09 -13.41 -12.64
CA ALA A 14 -8.39 -13.07 -12.07
C ALA A 14 -8.20 -11.97 -11.01
N ILE A 15 -9.01 -10.93 -11.04
CA ILE A 15 -8.98 -9.84 -10.07
C ILE A 15 -10.37 -9.61 -9.48
N ALA A 16 -10.44 -9.51 -8.15
CA ALA A 16 -11.68 -9.29 -7.42
C ALA A 16 -11.54 -8.12 -6.44
N ALA A 17 -12.62 -7.36 -6.25
CA ALA A 17 -12.66 -6.22 -5.35
C ALA A 17 -14.02 -6.09 -4.63
N ASP A 18 -13.99 -5.67 -3.37
CA ASP A 18 -15.18 -5.37 -2.59
C ASP A 18 -15.79 -4.00 -2.96
N SER A 19 -17.02 -3.73 -2.52
CA SER A 19 -17.74 -2.49 -2.85
C SER A 19 -17.92 -1.50 -1.70
N ALA A 20 -17.38 -1.79 -0.51
CA ALA A 20 -17.53 -0.95 0.66
C ALA A 20 -16.71 0.35 0.54
N VAL A 21 -17.31 1.47 0.91
CA VAL A 21 -16.69 2.79 0.97
C VAL A 21 -17.04 3.43 2.31
N THR A 22 -16.02 3.80 3.08
CA THR A 22 -16.20 4.51 4.35
C THR A 22 -16.25 6.02 4.10
N MET A 23 -17.36 6.67 4.45
CA MET A 23 -17.54 8.11 4.33
C MET A 23 -16.91 8.82 5.54
N GLY A 24 -15.61 9.13 5.42
CA GLY A 24 -14.79 9.95 6.32
C GLY A 24 -15.40 10.20 7.71
N ASN A 25 -15.88 11.43 7.94
CA ASN A 25 -16.30 11.95 9.25
C ASN A 25 -17.48 11.23 9.91
N THR A 26 -18.23 10.40 9.18
CA THR A 26 -19.43 9.75 9.71
C THR A 26 -19.21 8.28 10.04
N HIS A 27 -18.05 7.72 9.67
CA HIS A 27 -17.78 6.28 9.70
C HIS A 27 -18.85 5.43 8.98
N LYS A 28 -19.71 6.07 8.18
CA LYS A 28 -20.79 5.41 7.46
C LYS A 28 -20.19 4.62 6.31
N VAL A 29 -20.50 3.33 6.27
CA VAL A 29 -20.10 2.46 5.18
C VAL A 29 -21.25 2.34 4.17
N VAL A 30 -20.94 2.51 2.89
CA VAL A 30 -21.84 2.29 1.77
C VAL A 30 -21.25 1.27 0.80
N ASN A 31 -22.07 0.40 0.23
CA ASN A 31 -21.62 -0.78 -0.52
C ASN A 31 -21.72 -0.61 -2.05
N ASN A 32 -21.50 0.62 -2.54
CA ASN A 32 -21.73 1.00 -3.94
C ASN A 32 -20.46 1.47 -4.66
N GLY A 33 -19.28 1.36 -4.05
CA GLY A 33 -18.03 1.82 -4.65
C GLY A 33 -17.58 0.92 -5.80
N ASN A 34 -17.25 1.52 -6.95
CA ASN A 34 -16.56 0.82 -8.03
C ASN A 34 -15.06 0.90 -7.80
N LYS A 35 -14.38 -0.25 -7.74
CA LYS A 35 -12.95 -0.33 -7.46
C LYS A 35 -12.17 -1.09 -8.50
N LEU A 36 -12.85 -1.73 -9.45
CA LEU A 36 -12.25 -2.47 -10.55
C LEU A 36 -12.76 -1.89 -11.86
N PHE A 37 -11.85 -1.68 -12.80
CA PHE A 37 -12.13 -1.07 -14.08
C PHE A 37 -11.34 -1.77 -15.18
N MET A 38 -11.98 -1.91 -16.33
CA MET A 38 -11.29 -2.19 -17.58
C MET A 38 -10.44 -0.96 -17.95
N LEU A 39 -9.13 -1.08 -18.17
CA LEU A 39 -8.31 0.08 -18.55
C LEU A 39 -8.49 0.40 -20.03
N SER A 40 -8.43 -0.62 -20.89
CA SER A 40 -8.67 -0.54 -22.33
C SER A 40 -9.89 -1.35 -22.73
N LYS A 41 -10.67 -0.87 -23.71
CA LYS A 41 -11.79 -1.65 -24.28
C LYS A 41 -11.31 -2.74 -25.24
N TYR A 42 -10.08 -2.62 -25.75
CA TYR A 42 -9.55 -3.46 -26.82
C TYR A 42 -8.39 -4.33 -26.32
N GLU A 43 -7.59 -3.79 -25.40
CA GLU A 43 -6.40 -4.45 -24.89
C GLU A 43 -6.67 -5.20 -23.58
N PRO A 44 -5.96 -6.33 -23.31
CA PRO A 44 -6.13 -7.16 -22.13
C PRO A 44 -5.53 -6.49 -20.87
N VAL A 45 -6.07 -5.33 -20.49
CA VAL A 45 -5.56 -4.53 -19.36
C VAL A 45 -6.69 -4.05 -18.46
N GLY A 46 -6.54 -4.32 -17.16
CA GLY A 46 -7.40 -3.88 -16.08
C GLY A 46 -6.67 -2.96 -15.10
N ILE A 47 -7.44 -2.19 -14.35
CA ILE A 47 -6.95 -1.35 -13.26
C ILE A 47 -7.91 -1.42 -12.07
N ALA A 48 -7.39 -1.58 -10.87
CA ALA A 48 -8.16 -1.51 -9.64
C ALA A 48 -7.65 -0.39 -8.72
N THR A 49 -8.51 0.12 -7.83
CA THR A 49 -8.21 1.27 -6.96
C THR A 49 -8.53 0.95 -5.50
N TYR A 50 -7.62 1.26 -4.58
CA TYR A 50 -7.84 1.16 -3.13
C TYR A 50 -7.39 2.41 -2.38
N SER A 51 -7.77 2.48 -1.09
CA SER A 51 -7.56 3.64 -0.23
C SER A 51 -8.42 4.83 -0.66
N ASN A 52 -7.84 5.96 -1.09
CA ASN A 52 -8.60 7.12 -1.51
C ASN A 52 -9.26 6.91 -2.89
N ALA A 53 -10.52 7.31 -3.03
CA ALA A 53 -11.30 7.16 -4.26
C ALA A 53 -11.13 8.32 -5.26
N ALA A 54 -10.37 9.35 -4.90
CA ALA A 54 -10.15 10.53 -5.74
C ALA A 54 -8.68 11.00 -5.70
N LEU A 55 -8.21 11.52 -6.84
CA LEU A 55 -6.99 12.30 -6.93
C LEU A 55 -7.35 13.77 -6.78
N MET A 56 -6.92 14.41 -5.69
CA MET A 56 -7.10 15.85 -5.45
C MET A 56 -8.53 16.37 -5.63
N GLY A 57 -9.52 15.54 -5.28
CA GLY A 57 -10.95 15.85 -5.40
C GLY A 57 -11.63 15.27 -6.65
N THR A 58 -10.87 14.85 -7.66
CA THR A 58 -11.41 14.23 -8.88
C THR A 58 -11.49 12.71 -8.72
N PRO A 59 -12.69 12.09 -8.81
CA PRO A 59 -12.86 10.64 -8.68
C PRO A 59 -12.06 9.83 -9.71
N TRP A 60 -11.42 8.75 -9.26
CA TRP A 60 -10.64 7.87 -10.14
C TRP A 60 -11.48 7.22 -11.23
N GLU A 61 -12.75 6.92 -10.97
CA GLU A 61 -13.67 6.42 -12.00
C GLU A 61 -13.76 7.37 -13.20
N ILE A 62 -13.73 8.68 -12.97
CA ILE A 62 -13.77 9.68 -14.04
C ILE A 62 -12.43 9.70 -14.79
N ILE A 63 -11.32 9.79 -14.05
CA ILE A 63 -9.96 9.83 -14.61
C ILE A 63 -9.70 8.62 -15.51
N ILE A 64 -9.99 7.41 -15.02
CA ILE A 64 -9.79 6.15 -15.74
C ILE A 64 -10.65 6.09 -17.00
N LYS A 65 -11.90 6.58 -16.96
CA LYS A 65 -12.77 6.58 -18.15
C LYS A 65 -12.32 7.60 -19.20
N ILE A 66 -11.81 8.77 -18.79
CA ILE A 66 -11.22 9.75 -19.72
C ILE A 66 -9.96 9.15 -20.35
N TYR A 67 -9.07 8.57 -19.54
CA TYR A 67 -7.88 7.88 -20.05
C TYR A 67 -8.25 6.79 -21.05
N ARG A 68 -9.19 5.90 -20.71
CA ARG A 68 -9.65 4.84 -21.62
C ARG A 68 -10.11 5.36 -22.98
N LYS A 69 -10.83 6.50 -22.98
CA LYS A 69 -11.28 7.14 -24.21
C LYS A 69 -10.10 7.70 -25.02
N GLN A 70 -9.09 8.27 -24.36
CA GLN A 70 -7.89 8.78 -25.01
C GLN A 70 -6.99 7.64 -25.52
N LEU A 71 -6.85 6.58 -24.74
CA LEU A 71 -6.07 5.39 -25.08
C LEU A 71 -6.59 4.79 -26.38
N GLY A 72 -7.91 4.67 -26.53
CA GLY A 72 -8.52 4.16 -27.76
C GLY A 72 -7.97 2.78 -28.12
N GLU A 73 -7.50 2.63 -29.35
CA GLU A 73 -6.88 1.41 -29.89
C GLU A 73 -5.35 1.37 -29.68
N LYS A 74 -4.77 2.30 -28.91
CA LYS A 74 -3.34 2.30 -28.62
C LYS A 74 -2.99 1.08 -27.75
N HIS A 75 -1.96 0.37 -28.17
CA HIS A 75 -1.43 -0.80 -27.51
C HIS A 75 0.07 -0.61 -27.22
N PHE A 76 0.60 -1.41 -26.28
CA PHE A 76 2.00 -1.33 -25.88
C PHE A 76 2.63 -2.72 -25.70
N PRO A 77 3.97 -2.83 -25.86
CA PRO A 77 4.70 -4.10 -25.69
C PRO A 77 4.50 -4.76 -24.33
N HIS A 78 4.57 -4.00 -23.24
CA HIS A 78 4.49 -4.54 -21.88
C HIS A 78 3.45 -3.82 -21.03
N LEU A 79 2.91 -4.51 -20.01
CA LEU A 79 1.99 -3.89 -19.04
C LEU A 79 2.60 -2.64 -18.38
N SER A 80 3.92 -2.63 -18.13
CA SER A 80 4.64 -1.48 -17.56
C SER A 80 4.50 -0.22 -18.40
N ASP A 81 4.41 -0.36 -19.73
CA ASP A 81 4.30 0.77 -20.64
C ASP A 81 2.92 1.43 -20.53
N TYR A 82 1.85 0.66 -20.26
CA TYR A 82 0.54 1.23 -19.92
C TYR A 82 0.58 2.02 -18.61
N VAL A 83 1.38 1.58 -17.62
CA VAL A 83 1.54 2.31 -16.36
C VAL A 83 2.23 3.66 -16.62
N ILE A 84 3.31 3.65 -17.39
CA ILE A 84 4.06 4.85 -17.75
C ILE A 84 3.18 5.82 -18.55
N ASP A 85 2.44 5.33 -19.55
CA ASP A 85 1.52 6.16 -20.34
C ASP A 85 0.39 6.74 -19.49
N PHE A 86 -0.17 5.96 -18.55
CA PHE A 86 -1.18 6.45 -17.61
C PHE A 86 -0.65 7.56 -16.72
N ILE A 87 0.57 7.43 -16.18
CA ILE A 87 1.22 8.49 -15.40
C ILE A 87 1.47 9.73 -16.25
N HIS A 88 1.94 9.58 -17.49
CA HIS A 88 2.09 10.70 -18.42
C HIS A 88 0.74 11.40 -18.71
N PHE A 89 -0.34 10.63 -18.83
CA PHE A 89 -1.68 11.16 -18.99
C PHE A 89 -2.11 12.05 -17.81
N LEU A 90 -1.79 11.67 -16.57
CA LEU A 90 -2.09 12.51 -15.39
C LEU A 90 -1.42 13.90 -15.46
N HIS A 91 -0.21 13.96 -16.02
CA HIS A 91 0.52 15.22 -16.21
C HIS A 91 -0.14 16.13 -17.25
N THR A 92 -0.60 15.56 -18.37
CA THR A 92 -1.18 16.34 -19.47
C THR A 92 -2.51 17.01 -19.11
N HIS A 93 -3.16 16.57 -18.03
CA HIS A 93 -4.43 17.09 -17.55
C HIS A 93 -4.32 17.91 -16.25
N ASN A 94 -3.11 18.40 -15.91
CA ASN A 94 -2.83 19.17 -14.69
C ASN A 94 -3.43 18.51 -13.43
N PHE A 95 -3.29 17.18 -13.31
CA PHE A 95 -3.80 16.39 -12.18
C PHE A 95 -5.32 16.52 -11.93
N PHE A 96 -6.07 16.99 -12.92
CA PHE A 96 -7.52 17.23 -12.84
C PHE A 96 -7.88 18.21 -11.71
N THR A 97 -7.06 19.24 -11.50
CA THR A 97 -7.25 20.21 -10.43
C THR A 97 -6.62 21.57 -10.77
N ASP A 98 -6.99 22.61 -10.02
CA ASP A 98 -6.44 23.97 -10.16
C ASP A 98 -5.32 24.25 -9.15
N ASP A 99 -4.57 25.33 -9.36
CA ASP A 99 -3.42 25.69 -8.52
C ASP A 99 -3.83 25.95 -7.04
N ILE A 100 -4.97 26.60 -6.80
CA ILE A 100 -5.45 26.87 -5.43
C ILE A 100 -5.68 25.55 -4.70
N THR A 101 -6.27 24.58 -5.39
CA THR A 101 -6.47 23.24 -4.84
C THR A 101 -5.13 22.54 -4.57
N GLN A 102 -4.13 22.67 -5.45
CA GLN A 102 -2.78 22.12 -5.20
C GLN A 102 -2.13 22.69 -3.94
N HIS A 103 -2.16 24.01 -3.77
CA HIS A 103 -1.64 24.68 -2.57
C HIS A 103 -2.36 24.24 -1.29
N ASN A 104 -3.70 24.13 -1.33
CA ASN A 104 -4.47 23.65 -0.18
C ASN A 104 -4.14 22.20 0.19
N TRP A 105 -3.95 21.33 -0.79
CA TRP A 105 -3.50 19.96 -0.54
C TRP A 105 -2.09 19.92 0.06
N LEU A 106 -1.14 20.70 -0.46
CA LEU A 106 0.21 20.78 0.10
C LEU A 106 0.16 21.24 1.57
N LYS A 107 -0.58 22.31 1.87
CA LYS A 107 -0.79 22.81 3.23
C LYS A 107 -1.33 21.73 4.18
N ASN A 108 -2.34 20.97 3.75
CA ASN A 108 -2.87 19.85 4.53
C ASN A 108 -1.82 18.76 4.78
N GLN A 109 -0.92 18.48 3.83
CA GLN A 109 0.17 17.53 4.02
C GLN A 109 1.23 18.05 5.00
N ILE A 110 1.55 19.34 4.95
CA ILE A 110 2.47 19.97 5.91
C ILE A 110 1.90 19.88 7.34
N GLU A 111 0.61 20.18 7.50
CA GLU A 111 -0.09 20.04 8.79
C GLU A 111 -0.10 18.58 9.27
N ALA A 112 -0.44 17.63 8.38
CA ALA A 112 -0.45 16.21 8.71
C ALA A 112 0.94 15.71 9.13
N PHE A 113 2.01 16.18 8.47
CA PHE A 113 3.38 15.86 8.85
C PHE A 113 3.73 16.38 10.25
N TYR A 114 3.33 17.61 10.60
CA TYR A 114 3.50 18.11 11.95
C TYR A 114 2.81 17.23 12.99
N ILE A 115 1.53 16.90 12.76
CA ILE A 115 0.74 16.03 13.65
C ILE A 115 1.36 14.63 13.76
N LEU A 116 1.87 14.07 12.66
CA LEU A 116 2.51 12.76 12.63
C LEU A 116 3.73 12.73 13.57
N ASN A 117 4.64 13.70 13.46
CA ASN A 117 5.83 13.79 14.32
C ASN A 117 5.42 13.92 15.79
N LEU A 118 4.39 14.72 16.09
CA LEU A 118 3.85 14.83 17.44
C LEU A 118 3.29 13.51 17.98
N ARG A 119 2.57 12.75 17.15
CA ARG A 119 2.05 11.42 17.52
C ARG A 119 3.18 10.43 17.81
N ILE A 120 4.24 10.43 17.00
CA ILE A 120 5.41 9.57 17.20
C ILE A 120 6.07 9.86 18.56
N ILE A 121 6.26 11.13 18.90
CA ILE A 121 6.81 11.56 20.20
C ILE A 121 5.92 11.06 21.35
N CYS A 122 4.60 11.27 21.24
CA CYS A 122 3.65 10.81 22.26
C CYS A 122 3.73 9.29 22.49
N GLN A 123 3.79 8.50 21.42
CA GLN A 123 3.89 7.05 21.51
C GLN A 123 5.23 6.60 22.11
N LYS A 124 6.34 7.23 21.70
CA LYS A 124 7.69 6.87 22.15
C LYS A 124 7.94 7.19 23.62
N PHE A 125 7.33 8.26 24.13
CA PHE A 125 7.58 8.77 25.48
C PHE A 125 6.38 8.64 26.45
N ASN A 126 5.27 8.02 26.03
CA ASN A 126 4.08 7.80 26.84
C ASN A 126 3.46 9.08 27.45
N PHE A 127 3.49 10.19 26.70
CA PHE A 127 2.83 11.42 27.13
C PHE A 127 1.31 11.25 27.12
N LYS A 128 0.64 11.56 28.24
CA LYS A 128 -0.83 11.40 28.40
C LYS A 128 -1.64 12.61 27.93
N ASN A 129 -1.08 13.82 28.04
CA ASN A 129 -1.72 15.07 27.62
C ASN A 129 -0.73 15.90 26.80
N PHE A 130 -1.25 16.57 25.77
CA PHE A 130 -0.45 17.39 24.87
C PHE A 130 -0.49 18.84 25.31
N ASP A 131 0.63 19.38 25.78
CA ASP A 131 0.82 20.83 25.89
C ASP A 131 1.82 21.28 24.81
N TYR A 132 1.31 21.97 23.81
CA TYR A 132 2.11 22.49 22.68
C TYR A 132 3.18 23.50 23.10
N ASN A 133 3.16 23.96 24.35
CA ASN A 133 4.15 24.88 24.90
C ASN A 133 5.14 24.21 25.86
N ASP A 134 5.08 22.88 26.03
CA ASP A 134 6.03 22.16 26.89
C ASP A 134 7.43 22.15 26.26
N PRO A 135 8.46 22.73 26.91
CA PRO A 135 9.82 22.73 26.41
C PRO A 135 10.38 21.33 26.12
N LEU A 136 9.95 20.31 26.86
CA LEU A 136 10.37 18.93 26.63
C LEU A 136 9.81 18.38 25.31
N ILE A 137 8.57 18.71 24.97
CA ILE A 137 7.95 18.29 23.70
C ILE A 137 8.67 18.97 22.53
N ILE A 138 9.02 20.25 22.67
CA ILE A 138 9.78 21.00 21.65
C ILE A 138 11.17 20.39 21.42
N GLU A 139 11.88 20.05 22.50
CA GLU A 139 13.19 19.38 22.40
C GLU A 139 13.06 18.04 21.67
N LYS A 140 12.07 17.22 22.03
CA LYS A 140 11.86 15.92 21.40
C LYS A 140 11.38 16.04 19.95
N LEU A 141 10.64 17.10 19.62
CA LEU A 141 10.27 17.40 18.24
C LEU A 141 11.52 17.72 17.41
N LYS A 142 12.45 18.50 17.95
CA LYS A 142 13.73 18.77 17.28
C LYS A 142 14.51 17.47 17.03
N ASP A 143 14.59 16.59 18.02
CA ASP A 143 15.27 15.29 17.88
C ASP A 143 14.60 14.42 16.79
N GLU A 144 13.27 14.40 16.75
CA GLU A 144 12.48 13.63 15.77
C GLU A 144 12.66 14.19 14.35
N LEU A 145 12.61 15.52 14.18
CA LEU A 145 12.81 16.16 12.87
C LEU A 145 14.23 15.90 12.32
N ASN A 146 15.26 15.96 13.16
CA ASN A 146 16.62 15.59 12.75
C ASN A 146 16.72 14.11 12.37
N SER A 147 16.10 13.22 13.15
CA SER A 147 16.07 11.79 12.85
C SER A 147 15.39 11.49 11.52
N CYS A 148 14.25 12.15 11.26
CA CYS A 148 13.51 12.07 10.00
C CYS A 148 14.33 12.61 8.83
N LEU A 149 14.99 13.76 9.01
CA LEU A 149 15.87 14.35 8.01
C LEU A 149 17.03 13.42 7.65
N ASP A 150 17.75 12.91 8.65
CA ASP A 150 18.91 12.04 8.45
C ASP A 150 18.51 10.73 7.74
N ALA A 151 17.39 10.12 8.17
CA ALA A 151 16.87 8.90 7.57
C ALA A 151 16.52 9.08 6.08
N ASN A 152 15.96 10.23 5.71
CA ASN A 152 15.45 10.49 4.37
C ASN A 152 16.46 11.18 3.45
N LYS A 153 17.59 11.67 3.97
CA LYS A 153 18.61 12.39 3.17
C LYS A 153 19.78 11.51 2.72
N ILE A 154 20.15 10.49 3.51
CA ILE A 154 21.40 9.74 3.30
C ILE A 154 21.31 8.69 2.18
N ASN A 155 20.13 8.13 1.91
CA ASN A 155 19.93 7.19 0.79
C ASN A 155 18.45 7.15 0.33
N PRO A 156 17.91 8.24 -0.24
CA PRO A 156 16.51 8.30 -0.57
C PRO A 156 16.15 7.50 -1.82
N SER A 157 15.17 6.61 -1.69
CA SER A 157 14.36 6.19 -2.83
C SER A 157 13.47 7.38 -3.21
N ILE A 158 13.93 8.26 -4.10
CA ILE A 158 13.18 9.47 -4.51
C ILE A 158 12.07 9.08 -5.52
N CYS A 159 10.92 9.75 -5.45
CA CYS A 159 9.87 9.65 -6.48
C CYS A 159 10.34 10.31 -7.79
N ASP A 160 10.09 9.67 -8.93
CA ASP A 160 10.68 10.04 -10.23
C ASP A 160 10.54 11.54 -10.59
N ASP A 161 9.38 12.15 -10.35
CA ASP A 161 9.13 13.57 -10.67
C ASP A 161 9.88 14.57 -9.77
N PHE A 162 10.43 14.09 -8.68
CA PHE A 162 11.19 14.88 -7.70
C PHE A 162 12.70 14.71 -7.87
N VAL A 163 13.15 13.86 -8.81
CA VAL A 163 14.57 13.73 -9.12
C VAL A 163 15.12 15.07 -9.59
N GLY A 164 16.16 15.56 -8.91
CA GLY A 164 16.78 16.85 -9.19
C GLY A 164 16.05 18.07 -8.62
N TYR A 165 14.90 17.88 -7.95
CA TYR A 165 14.25 18.94 -7.20
C TYR A 165 15.01 19.17 -5.88
N THR A 166 15.36 20.42 -5.61
CA THR A 166 16.20 20.77 -4.45
C THR A 166 15.39 21.45 -3.34
N PHE A 167 15.87 21.34 -2.10
CA PHE A 167 15.25 22.03 -0.97
C PHE A 167 15.14 23.55 -1.20
N GLU A 168 16.16 24.18 -1.80
CA GLU A 168 16.12 25.63 -2.09
C GLU A 168 15.03 26.01 -3.10
N GLN A 169 14.81 25.18 -4.14
CA GLN A 169 13.70 25.41 -5.06
C GLN A 169 12.36 25.26 -4.34
N PHE A 170 12.19 24.19 -3.58
CA PHE A 170 10.99 23.96 -2.77
C PHE A 170 10.71 25.11 -1.82
N LYS A 171 11.69 25.50 -1.00
CA LYS A 171 11.57 26.58 -0.02
C LYS A 171 11.14 27.90 -0.66
N ASN A 172 11.66 28.21 -1.85
CA ASN A 172 11.27 29.42 -2.58
C ASN A 172 9.85 29.32 -3.15
N GLU A 173 9.48 28.17 -3.72
CA GLU A 173 8.16 27.93 -4.33
C GLU A 173 7.04 27.90 -3.28
N THR A 174 7.29 27.32 -2.10
CA THR A 174 6.28 27.08 -1.06
C THR A 174 6.32 28.10 0.07
N LYS A 175 7.06 29.21 -0.09
CA LYS A 175 7.25 30.20 0.99
C LYS A 175 5.91 30.70 1.56
N VAL A 176 4.99 31.06 0.66
CA VAL A 176 3.65 31.55 1.04
C VAL A 176 2.85 30.46 1.77
N ASP A 177 2.93 29.21 1.31
CA ASP A 177 2.24 28.08 1.94
C ASP A 177 2.70 27.87 3.38
N PHE A 178 4.01 27.93 3.64
CA PHE A 178 4.57 27.81 4.99
C PHE A 178 4.24 29.03 5.86
N ASP A 179 4.32 30.24 5.31
CA ASP A 179 3.96 31.47 6.04
C ASP A 179 2.50 31.44 6.53
N GLU A 180 1.58 30.87 5.74
CA GLU A 180 0.19 30.62 6.14
C GLU A 180 0.07 29.49 7.18
N ILE A 181 0.76 28.36 6.97
CA ILE A 181 0.71 27.21 7.90
C ILE A 181 1.22 27.57 9.29
N TYR A 182 2.28 28.37 9.39
CA TYR A 182 2.80 28.82 10.69
C TYR A 182 1.85 29.75 11.46
N GLN A 183 0.77 30.21 10.85
CA GLN A 183 -0.30 30.96 11.50
C GLN A 183 -1.52 30.07 11.83
N HIS A 184 -1.57 28.84 11.30
CA HIS A 184 -2.67 27.93 11.53
C HIS A 184 -2.67 27.43 13.00
N PRO A 185 -3.81 27.37 13.71
CA PRO A 185 -3.87 27.04 15.14
C PRO A 185 -3.21 25.71 15.52
N GLN A 186 -3.15 24.76 14.58
CA GLN A 186 -2.56 23.45 14.82
C GLN A 186 -1.03 23.46 14.75
N VAL A 187 -0.41 24.42 14.06
CA VAL A 187 1.05 24.49 13.82
C VAL A 187 1.65 25.78 14.39
N SER A 188 0.84 26.75 14.80
CA SER A 188 1.28 28.07 15.27
C SER A 188 2.21 28.04 16.47
N ASN A 189 2.20 26.94 17.23
CA ASN A 189 3.07 26.73 18.39
C ASN A 189 4.48 26.22 18.00
N LEU A 190 4.75 25.95 16.72
CA LEU A 190 6.08 25.58 16.25
C LEU A 190 7.07 26.77 16.44
N PRO A 191 8.12 26.60 17.26
CA PRO A 191 9.10 27.64 17.51
C PRO A 191 9.78 28.14 16.24
N ILE A 192 10.06 29.44 16.19
CA ILE A 192 10.62 30.11 14.99
C ILE A 192 11.96 29.49 14.59
N ASP A 193 12.79 29.12 15.56
CA ASP A 193 14.11 28.50 15.36
C ASP A 193 14.03 27.06 14.80
N LEU A 194 12.87 26.40 14.89
CA LEU A 194 12.64 25.07 14.31
C LEU A 194 11.99 25.10 12.92
N ARG A 195 11.51 26.25 12.45
CA ARG A 195 10.75 26.35 11.19
C ARG A 195 11.54 25.92 9.96
N ASP A 196 12.81 26.32 9.88
CA ASP A 196 13.70 25.92 8.79
C ASP A 196 13.97 24.40 8.80
N LEU A 197 14.27 23.83 9.97
CA LEU A 197 14.45 22.39 10.14
C LEU A 197 13.18 21.62 9.78
N PHE A 198 12.02 22.11 10.21
CA PHE A 198 10.72 21.52 9.89
C PHE A 198 10.44 21.53 8.38
N CYS A 199 10.72 22.65 7.70
CA CYS A 199 10.57 22.78 6.26
C CYS A 199 11.49 21.81 5.51
N GLU A 200 12.77 21.71 5.93
CA GLU A 200 13.73 20.79 5.31
C GLU A 200 13.35 19.32 5.57
N ALA A 201 13.00 18.95 6.80
CA ALA A 201 12.56 17.61 7.15
C ALA A 201 11.29 17.21 6.37
N PHE A 202 10.31 18.12 6.24
CA PHE A 202 9.12 17.91 5.43
C PHE A 202 9.48 17.66 3.97
N PHE A 203 10.38 18.45 3.39
CA PHE A 203 10.81 18.28 2.01
C PHE A 203 11.37 16.86 1.76
N TYR A 204 12.34 16.42 2.56
CA TYR A 204 12.93 15.09 2.37
C TYR A 204 11.95 13.95 2.66
N TYR A 205 11.04 14.13 3.63
CA TYR A 205 9.91 13.20 3.84
C TYR A 205 8.98 13.15 2.64
N TRP A 206 8.68 14.31 2.04
CA TRP A 206 7.67 14.44 1.00
C TRP A 206 8.13 13.94 -0.37
N ILE A 207 9.43 13.92 -0.67
CA ILE A 207 9.94 13.49 -1.99
C ILE A 207 10.22 11.97 -2.11
N ILE A 208 10.30 11.22 -1.00
CA ILE A 208 10.67 9.78 -1.02
C ILE A 208 9.51 8.81 -1.32
N GLN A 209 9.80 7.64 -1.88
CA GLN A 209 8.84 6.58 -2.18
C GLN A 209 8.25 5.97 -0.90
N LEU A 210 7.20 6.63 -0.39
CA LEU A 210 6.44 6.27 0.80
C LEU A 210 4.95 6.28 0.46
N GLU A 211 4.17 5.36 1.03
CA GLU A 211 2.69 5.39 0.95
C GLU A 211 2.15 6.36 2.03
N PRO A 212 1.80 7.62 1.72
CA PRO A 212 1.25 8.54 2.73
C PRO A 212 -0.18 8.15 3.09
N ASP A 213 -0.71 8.64 4.23
CA ASP A 213 -2.09 8.35 4.66
C ASP A 213 -3.14 8.69 3.59
N TYR A 214 -2.92 9.78 2.85
CA TYR A 214 -3.79 10.23 1.76
C TYR A 214 -3.26 9.80 0.38
N HIS A 215 -3.14 8.49 0.17
CA HIS A 215 -2.80 7.92 -1.14
C HIS A 215 -3.98 7.18 -1.76
N THR A 216 -3.89 7.00 -3.07
CA THR A 216 -4.60 5.96 -3.81
C THR A 216 -3.59 4.93 -4.30
N GLY A 217 -3.89 3.66 -4.04
CA GLY A 217 -3.22 2.57 -4.73
C GLY A 217 -3.96 2.22 -6.02
N LEU A 218 -3.24 2.26 -7.13
CA LEU A 218 -3.66 1.80 -8.44
C LEU A 218 -3.01 0.44 -8.70
N VAL A 219 -3.78 -0.56 -9.09
CA VAL A 219 -3.27 -1.90 -9.37
C VAL A 219 -3.55 -2.21 -10.84
N PHE A 220 -2.51 -2.09 -11.66
CA PHE A 220 -2.58 -2.45 -13.08
C PHE A 220 -2.37 -3.96 -13.21
N CYS A 221 -3.16 -4.61 -14.06
CA CYS A 221 -3.05 -6.05 -14.28
C CYS A 221 -3.40 -6.41 -15.72
N GLY A 222 -2.74 -7.45 -16.25
CA GLY A 222 -2.99 -7.93 -17.60
C GLY A 222 -1.72 -8.18 -18.38
N TYR A 223 -1.72 -7.77 -19.65
CA TYR A 223 -0.67 -8.06 -20.63
C TYR A 223 -0.42 -6.84 -21.51
N GLY A 224 0.82 -6.67 -21.96
CA GLY A 224 1.13 -6.02 -23.23
C GLY A 224 1.27 -7.03 -24.38
N ASP A 225 1.54 -6.54 -25.57
CA ASP A 225 1.63 -7.34 -26.80
C ASP A 225 2.68 -8.44 -26.70
N ASP A 226 3.84 -8.11 -26.15
CA ASP A 226 5.01 -8.97 -26.04
C ASP A 226 5.00 -9.82 -24.75
N ASP A 227 4.10 -9.51 -23.82
CA ASP A 227 3.94 -10.29 -22.59
C ASP A 227 3.29 -11.64 -22.87
N LEU A 228 4.03 -12.74 -22.76
CA LEU A 228 3.47 -14.09 -22.92
C LEU A 228 2.49 -14.45 -21.79
N TYR A 229 2.75 -13.93 -20.59
CA TYR A 229 2.07 -14.28 -19.34
C TYR A 229 1.63 -13.01 -18.60
N PRO A 230 0.62 -13.10 -17.71
CA PRO A 230 0.09 -11.92 -17.05
C PRO A 230 1.09 -11.35 -16.04
N SER A 231 0.96 -10.05 -15.80
CA SER A 231 1.65 -9.34 -14.73
C SER A 231 0.67 -8.48 -13.93
N ILE A 232 1.13 -8.06 -12.75
CA ILE A 232 0.43 -7.14 -11.87
C ILE A 232 1.41 -6.08 -11.35
N ILE A 233 1.09 -4.80 -11.58
CA ILE A 233 1.97 -3.67 -11.28
C ILE A 233 1.21 -2.67 -10.40
N PRO A 234 1.51 -2.63 -9.09
CA PRO A 234 0.95 -1.66 -8.19
C PRO A 234 1.68 -0.31 -8.30
N CYS A 235 0.91 0.77 -8.39
CA CYS A 235 1.39 2.14 -8.38
C CYS A 235 0.67 2.91 -7.29
N VAL A 236 1.42 3.67 -6.50
CA VAL A 236 0.88 4.52 -5.45
C VAL A 236 0.92 5.95 -5.96
N VAL A 237 -0.21 6.65 -5.87
CA VAL A 237 -0.36 8.05 -6.26
C VAL A 237 -0.98 8.82 -5.11
N ALA A 238 -0.43 9.98 -4.75
CA ALA A 238 -0.91 10.78 -3.62
C ALA A 238 -1.43 12.16 -4.03
N THR A 239 -0.54 13.04 -4.51
CA THR A 239 -0.84 14.46 -4.77
C THR A 239 -0.01 14.97 -5.94
N GLY A 240 -0.50 15.98 -6.66
CA GLY A 240 0.29 16.79 -7.57
C GLY A 240 0.55 18.18 -6.99
N TYR A 241 1.73 18.74 -7.25
CA TYR A 241 2.07 20.13 -6.92
C TYR A 241 3.13 20.65 -7.89
N ASN A 242 2.92 21.84 -8.46
CA ASN A 242 3.86 22.51 -9.36
C ASN A 242 4.43 21.58 -10.45
N LYS A 243 3.53 20.91 -11.18
CA LYS A 243 3.84 19.93 -12.24
C LYS A 243 4.60 18.66 -11.80
N ARG A 244 4.75 18.42 -10.49
CA ARG A 244 5.31 17.18 -9.95
C ARG A 244 4.20 16.33 -9.35
N LEU A 245 4.07 15.10 -9.80
CA LEU A 245 3.17 14.13 -9.21
C LEU A 245 3.92 13.30 -8.16
N LYS A 246 3.37 13.24 -6.96
CA LYS A 246 3.78 12.30 -5.92
C LYS A 246 3.25 10.92 -6.23
N TYR A 247 4.07 10.13 -6.93
CA TYR A 247 3.80 8.72 -7.20
C TYR A 247 5.07 7.86 -7.12
N PHE A 248 4.87 6.55 -7.01
CA PHE A 248 5.92 5.57 -7.28
C PHE A 248 5.30 4.21 -7.65
N ILE A 249 6.05 3.41 -8.40
CA ILE A 249 5.67 2.03 -8.69
C ILE A 249 6.19 1.15 -7.55
N ASN A 250 5.30 0.43 -6.87
CA ASN A 250 5.68 -0.43 -5.74
C ASN A 250 6.21 -1.77 -6.27
N GLN A 251 7.48 -1.79 -6.65
CA GLN A 251 8.17 -2.96 -7.20
C GLN A 251 8.18 -4.15 -6.23
N ALA A 252 8.15 -3.91 -4.91
CA ALA A 252 8.12 -4.98 -3.91
C ALA A 252 6.79 -5.75 -3.89
N LYS A 253 5.72 -5.18 -4.45
CA LYS A 253 4.39 -5.81 -4.59
C LYS A 253 4.06 -6.13 -6.05
N ALA A 254 4.94 -5.80 -7.00
CA ALA A 254 4.79 -6.15 -8.40
C ALA A 254 5.22 -7.60 -8.63
N ASP A 255 4.57 -8.28 -9.57
CA ASP A 255 4.92 -9.65 -9.92
C ASP A 255 4.52 -9.94 -11.37
N SER A 256 5.15 -10.96 -11.95
CA SER A 256 4.89 -11.40 -13.32
C SER A 256 5.06 -12.91 -13.42
N ILE A 257 4.09 -13.57 -14.05
CA ILE A 257 4.22 -14.99 -14.33
C ILE A 257 5.28 -15.21 -15.42
N SER A 258 6.10 -16.25 -15.26
CA SER A 258 7.19 -16.56 -16.19
C SER A 258 7.43 -18.06 -16.32
N GLU A 259 8.08 -18.47 -17.42
CA GLU A 259 8.35 -19.88 -17.72
C GLU A 259 9.28 -20.53 -16.67
N HIS A 260 10.30 -19.79 -16.21
CA HIS A 260 11.34 -20.28 -15.31
C HIS A 260 11.39 -19.58 -13.95
N GLY A 261 10.38 -18.76 -13.64
CA GLY A 261 10.26 -18.03 -12.38
C GLY A 261 8.93 -18.31 -11.70
N THR A 262 8.20 -17.24 -11.38
CA THR A 262 6.90 -17.33 -10.71
C THR A 262 5.87 -18.03 -11.61
N SER A 263 5.30 -19.14 -11.14
CA SER A 263 4.23 -19.88 -11.85
C SER A 263 2.83 -19.50 -11.40
N VAL A 264 2.70 -18.99 -10.17
CA VAL A 264 1.45 -18.55 -9.54
C VAL A 264 1.72 -17.37 -8.63
N THR A 265 0.82 -16.40 -8.63
CA THR A 265 0.82 -15.30 -7.67
C THR A 265 -0.58 -15.11 -7.08
N ILE A 266 -0.63 -14.88 -5.78
CA ILE A 266 -1.81 -14.37 -5.07
C ILE A 266 -1.39 -13.02 -4.47
N ALA A 267 -1.87 -11.94 -5.06
CA ALA A 267 -1.50 -10.57 -4.73
C ALA A 267 -2.68 -9.84 -4.05
N PRO A 268 -2.78 -9.86 -2.71
CA PRO A 268 -3.77 -9.07 -1.98
C PRO A 268 -3.32 -7.61 -1.86
N PHE A 269 -4.27 -6.67 -1.99
CA PHE A 269 -4.07 -5.24 -1.79
C PHE A 269 -5.15 -4.66 -0.88
N ALA A 270 -4.70 -3.89 0.12
CA ALA A 270 -5.50 -3.37 1.22
C ALA A 270 -6.21 -4.48 2.03
N GLN A 271 -6.15 -4.39 3.37
CA GLN A 271 -6.65 -5.44 4.27
C GLN A 271 -6.18 -6.86 3.90
N THR A 272 -4.87 -7.04 3.79
CA THR A 272 -4.25 -8.26 3.26
C THR A 272 -4.18 -9.43 4.25
N ASP A 273 -4.38 -9.17 5.55
CA ASP A 273 -4.21 -10.10 6.66
C ASP A 273 -5.07 -11.37 6.52
N VAL A 274 -6.33 -11.24 6.09
CA VAL A 274 -7.21 -12.40 5.93
C VAL A 274 -6.72 -13.31 4.80
N ILE A 275 -6.41 -12.73 3.64
CA ILE A 275 -5.92 -13.47 2.47
C ILE A 275 -4.54 -14.07 2.76
N GLN A 276 -3.66 -13.34 3.44
CA GLN A 276 -2.38 -13.84 3.91
C GLN A 276 -2.57 -15.03 4.86
N THR A 277 -3.53 -14.96 5.77
CA THR A 277 -3.85 -16.07 6.67
C THR A 277 -4.29 -17.31 5.90
N ILE A 278 -5.19 -17.15 4.92
CA ILE A 278 -5.70 -18.28 4.11
C ILE A 278 -4.59 -18.86 3.22
N THR A 279 -3.60 -18.07 2.80
CA THR A 279 -2.52 -18.53 1.90
C THR A 279 -1.32 -19.10 2.65
N GLN A 280 -1.05 -18.60 3.85
CA GLN A 280 0.10 -18.99 4.68
C GLN A 280 -0.27 -19.98 5.79
N GLY A 281 -1.56 -20.11 6.11
CA GLY A 281 -2.09 -20.96 7.18
C GLY A 281 -1.91 -20.37 8.59
N LEU A 282 -1.31 -19.18 8.71
CA LEU A 282 -1.06 -18.49 9.98
C LEU A 282 -1.46 -17.02 9.86
N THR A 283 -2.09 -16.47 10.89
CA THR A 283 -2.29 -15.02 11.00
C THR A 283 -0.97 -14.31 11.27
N PRO A 284 -0.81 -13.02 10.91
CA PRO A 284 0.36 -12.23 11.27
C PRO A 284 0.62 -12.21 12.78
N ASP A 285 -0.43 -12.14 13.59
CA ASP A 285 -0.32 -12.19 15.05
C ASP A 285 0.20 -13.54 15.55
N CYS A 286 -0.26 -14.65 14.96
CA CYS A 286 0.28 -15.97 15.28
C CYS A 286 1.78 -16.06 14.94
N GLN A 287 2.22 -15.48 13.83
CA GLN A 287 3.65 -15.44 13.48
C GLN A 287 4.46 -14.67 14.53
N ASN A 288 3.95 -13.52 14.99
CA ASN A 288 4.58 -12.74 16.06
C ASN A 288 4.61 -13.50 17.39
N ILE A 289 3.53 -14.21 17.75
CA ILE A 289 3.46 -15.04 18.96
C ILE A 289 4.50 -16.17 18.90
N ILE A 290 4.62 -16.86 17.75
CA ILE A 290 5.61 -17.92 17.55
C ILE A 290 7.02 -17.36 17.73
N PHE A 291 7.34 -16.25 17.06
CA PHE A 291 8.65 -15.60 17.16
C PHE A 291 8.98 -15.20 18.60
N ASN A 292 8.05 -14.53 19.29
CA ASN A 292 8.25 -14.09 20.68
C ASN A 292 8.37 -15.27 21.65
N THR A 293 7.63 -16.36 21.41
CA THR A 293 7.71 -17.57 22.23
C THR A 293 9.07 -18.25 22.08
N ILE A 294 9.57 -18.38 20.84
CA ILE A 294 10.91 -18.91 20.56
C ILE A 294 11.97 -18.03 21.22
N LYS A 295 11.90 -16.71 21.01
CA LYS A 295 12.82 -15.74 21.62
C LYS A 295 12.86 -15.89 23.14
N ASN A 296 11.69 -15.81 23.80
CA ASN A 296 11.60 -15.92 25.25
C ASN A 296 12.11 -17.27 25.78
N GLY A 297 11.90 -18.36 25.03
CA GLY A 297 12.41 -19.68 25.38
C GLY A 297 13.94 -19.76 25.33
N VAL A 298 14.56 -19.20 24.28
CA VAL A 298 16.02 -19.16 24.13
C VAL A 298 16.65 -18.23 25.18
N ASP A 299 16.06 -17.07 25.41
CA ASP A 299 16.50 -16.11 26.44
C ASP A 299 16.45 -16.77 27.84
N SER A 300 15.33 -17.39 28.19
CA SER A 300 15.14 -18.08 29.48
C SER A 300 16.12 -19.25 29.69
N TYR A 301 16.41 -20.02 28.64
CA TYR A 301 17.42 -21.07 28.69
C TYR A 301 18.82 -20.50 28.95
N THR A 302 19.18 -19.44 28.22
CA THR A 302 20.47 -18.75 28.34
C THR A 302 20.65 -18.19 29.75
N ASP A 303 19.64 -17.52 30.28
CA ASP A 303 19.64 -16.98 31.65
C ASP A 303 19.77 -18.09 32.71
N THR A 304 19.11 -19.23 32.49
CA THR A 304 19.21 -20.38 33.40
C THR A 304 20.60 -21.00 33.37
N LEU A 305 21.20 -21.12 32.18
CA LEU A 305 22.57 -21.60 32.01
C LEU A 305 23.58 -20.65 32.68
N CYS A 306 23.46 -19.34 32.45
CA CYS A 306 24.32 -18.33 33.08
C CYS A 306 24.21 -18.33 34.61
N ARG A 307 22.99 -18.47 35.16
CA ARG A 307 22.77 -18.61 36.61
C ARG A 307 23.41 -19.88 37.18
N TYR A 308 23.25 -21.02 36.49
CA TYR A 308 23.87 -22.28 36.90
C TYR A 308 25.40 -22.20 36.89
N LEU A 309 26.00 -21.65 35.83
CA LEU A 309 27.45 -21.48 35.72
C LEU A 309 28.00 -20.51 36.77
N SER A 310 27.30 -19.40 37.02
CA SER A 310 27.68 -18.41 38.04
C SER A 310 27.63 -18.94 39.47
N SER A 311 26.85 -19.99 39.73
CA SER A 311 26.81 -20.66 41.04
C SER A 311 28.10 -21.42 41.37
N LYS A 312 28.97 -21.66 40.38
CA LYS A 312 30.26 -22.32 40.54
C LYS A 312 31.39 -21.29 40.36
N PRO A 313 32.38 -21.21 41.26
CA PRO A 313 33.47 -20.21 41.17
C PRO A 313 34.20 -20.23 39.83
N GLU A 314 34.45 -21.42 39.28
CA GLU A 314 35.14 -21.64 38.00
C GLU A 314 34.27 -21.29 36.77
N GLY A 315 32.94 -21.27 36.93
CA GLY A 315 31.97 -21.05 35.85
C GLY A 315 31.60 -19.58 35.61
N LYS A 316 31.96 -18.68 36.54
CA LYS A 316 31.57 -17.25 36.47
C LYS A 316 32.10 -16.56 35.21
N LYS A 317 33.35 -16.82 34.84
CA LYS A 317 33.97 -16.27 33.62
C LYS A 317 33.24 -16.73 32.35
N PHE A 318 32.80 -18.01 32.31
CA PHE A 318 32.06 -18.55 31.18
C PHE A 318 30.65 -17.98 31.06
N ALA A 319 29.96 -17.73 32.19
CA ALA A 319 28.66 -17.07 32.19
C ALA A 319 28.73 -15.65 31.59
N ASP A 320 29.77 -14.88 31.94
CA ASP A 320 29.98 -13.54 31.41
C ASP A 320 30.30 -13.52 29.90
N GLU A 321 30.93 -14.57 29.38
CA GLU A 321 31.17 -14.73 27.93
C GLU A 321 29.90 -15.16 27.19
N ILE A 322 29.13 -16.10 27.74
CA ILE A 322 27.87 -16.57 27.13
C ILE A 322 26.82 -15.47 27.06
N SER A 323 26.69 -14.63 28.09
CA SER A 323 25.72 -13.52 28.11
C SER A 323 25.98 -12.45 27.05
N LYS A 324 27.18 -12.42 26.47
CA LYS A 324 27.56 -11.48 25.39
C LYS A 324 27.35 -12.06 24.00
N LEU A 325 27.00 -13.35 23.88
CA LEU A 325 26.76 -13.96 22.59
C LEU A 325 25.48 -13.40 21.97
N ASP A 326 25.58 -13.01 20.70
CA ASP A 326 24.40 -12.64 19.92
C ASP A 326 23.65 -13.90 19.46
N ILE A 327 22.56 -14.20 20.16
CA ILE A 327 21.67 -15.33 19.89
C ILE A 327 20.56 -14.98 18.88
N SER A 328 20.52 -13.76 18.34
CA SER A 328 19.50 -13.32 17.37
C SER A 328 19.47 -14.20 16.12
N SER A 329 20.64 -14.65 15.67
CA SER A 329 20.78 -15.56 14.52
C SER A 329 20.12 -16.92 14.77
N ILE A 330 20.21 -17.45 15.99
CA ILE A 330 19.59 -18.71 16.40
C ILE A 330 18.07 -18.55 16.41
N ILE A 331 17.57 -17.48 17.05
CA ILE A 331 16.13 -17.17 17.10
C ILE A 331 15.56 -17.04 15.68
N LYS A 332 16.28 -16.33 14.80
CA LYS A 332 15.88 -16.16 13.39
C LYS A 332 15.85 -17.50 12.66
N THR A 333 16.85 -18.35 12.85
CA THR A 333 16.93 -19.67 12.21
C THR A 333 15.79 -20.58 12.64
N LEU A 334 15.52 -20.66 13.95
CA LEU A 334 14.43 -21.46 14.51
C LEU A 334 13.07 -20.95 14.01
N SER A 335 12.87 -19.64 14.04
CA SER A 335 11.63 -19.01 13.58
C SER A 335 11.41 -19.25 12.08
N GLN A 336 12.46 -19.13 11.27
CA GLN A 336 12.41 -19.40 9.84
C GLN A 336 12.10 -20.87 9.54
N GLY A 337 12.65 -21.81 10.30
CA GLY A 337 12.36 -23.24 10.13
C GLY A 337 10.88 -23.59 10.31
N VAL A 338 10.17 -22.90 11.21
CA VAL A 338 8.71 -23.06 11.36
C VAL A 338 7.97 -22.52 10.13
N LEU A 339 8.35 -21.33 9.66
CA LEU A 339 7.73 -20.71 8.49
C LEU A 339 7.97 -21.52 7.20
N ASP A 340 9.18 -22.05 7.03
CA ASP A 340 9.53 -22.92 5.89
C ASP A 340 8.74 -24.22 5.94
N SER A 341 8.55 -24.80 7.13
CA SER A 341 7.73 -26.01 7.30
C SER A 341 6.27 -25.74 6.91
N MET A 342 5.70 -24.61 7.36
CA MET A 342 4.34 -24.20 6.99
C MET A 342 4.22 -23.95 5.49
N ARG A 343 5.21 -23.29 4.88
CA ARG A 343 5.25 -23.04 3.45
C ARG A 343 5.23 -24.35 2.67
N ASP A 344 5.99 -25.34 3.11
CA ASP A 344 6.13 -26.62 2.41
C ASP A 344 4.91 -27.52 2.58
N SER A 345 4.29 -27.52 3.78
CA SER A 345 3.13 -28.37 4.06
C SER A 345 1.79 -27.76 3.64
N TYR A 346 1.69 -26.43 3.53
CA TYR A 346 0.42 -25.73 3.31
C TYR A 346 0.43 -24.84 2.07
N THR A 347 1.32 -23.84 2.02
CA THR A 347 1.33 -22.85 0.93
C THR A 347 1.70 -23.48 -0.41
N ARG A 348 2.73 -24.33 -0.46
CA ARG A 348 3.20 -24.95 -1.72
C ARG A 348 2.13 -25.86 -2.35
N PRO A 349 1.45 -26.76 -1.62
CA PRO A 349 0.31 -27.51 -2.16
C PRO A 349 -0.81 -26.63 -2.72
N LEU A 350 -1.16 -25.53 -2.03
CA LEU A 350 -2.14 -24.57 -2.50
C LEU A 350 -1.71 -23.95 -3.83
N LEU A 351 -0.48 -23.41 -3.90
CA LEU A 351 0.04 -22.80 -5.13
C LEU A 351 0.12 -23.80 -6.29
N ASN A 352 0.50 -25.05 -6.04
CA ASN A 352 0.53 -26.10 -7.07
C ASN A 352 -0.87 -26.38 -7.63
N THR A 353 -1.90 -26.30 -6.80
CA THR A 353 -3.29 -26.45 -7.24
C THR A 353 -3.69 -25.28 -8.15
N ILE A 354 -3.35 -24.05 -7.75
CA ILE A 354 -3.66 -22.83 -8.51
C ILE A 354 -2.96 -22.81 -9.87
N ALA A 355 -1.76 -23.39 -9.96
CA ALA A 355 -0.99 -23.43 -11.21
C ALA A 355 -1.76 -24.11 -12.36
N GLY A 356 -2.61 -25.09 -12.03
CA GLY A 356 -3.42 -25.83 -12.98
C GLY A 356 -4.85 -25.31 -13.16
N LEU A 357 -5.27 -24.27 -12.43
CA LEU A 357 -6.65 -23.77 -12.50
C LEU A 357 -6.98 -23.13 -13.84
N ALA A 358 -8.17 -23.42 -14.33
CA ALA A 358 -8.76 -22.75 -15.48
C ALA A 358 -9.23 -21.33 -15.11
N LYS A 359 -9.58 -20.54 -16.13
CA LYS A 359 -10.00 -19.14 -16.01
C LYS A 359 -11.19 -18.95 -15.05
N GLU A 360 -12.18 -19.83 -15.12
CA GLU A 360 -13.37 -19.78 -14.27
C GLU A 360 -13.04 -20.08 -12.80
N ASP A 361 -12.20 -21.07 -12.55
CA ASP A 361 -11.79 -21.43 -11.19
C ASP A 361 -10.91 -20.35 -10.54
N LEU A 362 -10.06 -19.69 -11.33
CA LEU A 362 -9.31 -18.52 -10.88
C LEU A 362 -10.25 -17.39 -10.44
N ALA A 363 -11.31 -17.13 -11.20
CA ALA A 363 -12.33 -16.13 -10.87
C ALA A 363 -13.05 -16.48 -9.56
N ASN A 364 -13.52 -17.73 -9.45
CA ASN A 364 -14.21 -18.23 -8.25
C ASN A 364 -13.29 -18.15 -7.02
N MET A 365 -12.01 -18.43 -7.18
CA MET A 365 -11.03 -18.31 -6.11
C MET A 365 -10.82 -16.86 -5.67
N ALA A 366 -10.62 -15.94 -6.61
CA ALA A 366 -10.49 -14.51 -6.32
C ALA A 366 -11.74 -13.96 -5.61
N GLU A 367 -12.93 -14.32 -6.09
CA GLU A 367 -14.20 -13.97 -5.44
C GLU A 367 -14.29 -14.53 -4.01
N SER A 368 -13.92 -15.79 -3.83
CA SER A 368 -13.94 -16.47 -2.53
C SER A 368 -13.03 -15.79 -1.51
N PHE A 369 -11.84 -15.33 -1.91
CA PHE A 369 -10.94 -14.59 -1.03
C PHE A 369 -11.55 -13.29 -0.53
N ILE A 370 -12.20 -12.52 -1.41
CA ILE A 370 -12.90 -11.29 -1.00
C ILE A 370 -14.12 -11.63 -0.15
N SER A 371 -14.90 -12.64 -0.50
CA SER A 371 -16.07 -13.08 0.24
C SER A 371 -15.73 -13.51 1.68
N LEU A 372 -14.66 -14.28 1.86
CA LEU A 372 -14.16 -14.67 3.18
C LEU A 372 -13.66 -13.45 3.98
N THR A 373 -13.02 -12.50 3.32
CA THR A 373 -12.60 -11.24 3.95
C THR A 373 -13.81 -10.44 4.44
N CYS A 374 -14.84 -10.26 3.60
CA CYS A 374 -16.11 -9.65 3.97
C CYS A 374 -16.75 -10.35 5.18
N LEU A 375 -16.79 -11.69 5.16
CA LEU A 375 -17.38 -12.49 6.24
C LEU A 375 -16.62 -12.29 7.56
N ILE A 376 -15.30 -12.38 7.54
CA ILE A 376 -14.47 -12.22 8.75
C ILE A 376 -14.61 -10.81 9.31
N ARG A 377 -14.62 -9.78 8.46
CA ARG A 377 -14.82 -8.39 8.92
C ARG A 377 -16.18 -8.17 9.54
N ARG A 378 -17.24 -8.74 8.97
CA ARG A 378 -18.59 -8.69 9.54
C ARG A 378 -18.72 -9.39 10.89
N MET A 379 -18.00 -10.49 11.08
CA MET A 379 -18.03 -11.23 12.34
C MET A 379 -17.07 -10.68 13.40
N SER A 380 -16.20 -9.74 13.02
CA SER A 380 -15.21 -9.13 13.93
C SER A 380 -15.80 -7.90 14.63
N PRO A 381 -15.33 -7.53 15.83
CA PRO A 381 -15.81 -6.34 16.55
C PRO A 381 -15.49 -4.99 15.87
N SER A 382 -14.62 -5.01 14.85
CA SER A 382 -14.22 -3.84 14.07
C SER A 382 -15.30 -3.38 13.10
N GLU A 383 -15.25 -2.11 12.67
CA GLU A 383 -16.15 -1.61 11.62
C GLU A 383 -16.12 -2.47 10.35
N GLU A 384 -17.31 -2.73 9.79
CA GLU A 384 -17.52 -3.46 8.53
C GLU A 384 -16.96 -2.66 7.35
N THR A 385 -15.66 -2.73 7.17
CA THR A 385 -14.90 -1.85 6.30
C THR A 385 -14.62 -2.44 4.92
N VAL A 386 -15.01 -3.70 4.74
CA VAL A 386 -14.96 -4.47 3.50
C VAL A 386 -16.27 -5.25 3.38
N GLY A 387 -16.93 -5.15 2.24
CA GLY A 387 -18.28 -5.67 2.09
C GLY A 387 -18.96 -5.31 0.77
N GLY A 388 -20.26 -5.63 0.69
CA GLY A 388 -21.09 -5.40 -0.48
C GLY A 388 -20.91 -6.44 -1.59
N PRO A 389 -21.48 -6.18 -2.79
CA PRO A 389 -21.26 -7.01 -3.96
C PRO A 389 -19.76 -7.08 -4.32
N ILE A 390 -19.34 -8.17 -4.95
CA ILE A 390 -17.95 -8.36 -5.36
C ILE A 390 -17.89 -8.23 -6.88
N ASP A 391 -17.05 -7.32 -7.35
CA ASP A 391 -16.74 -7.24 -8.78
C ASP A 391 -15.57 -8.18 -9.07
N VAL A 392 -15.71 -9.00 -10.11
CA VAL A 392 -14.72 -10.02 -10.50
C VAL A 392 -14.49 -9.94 -12.00
N ALA A 393 -13.23 -9.89 -12.42
CA ALA A 393 -12.85 -9.97 -13.81
C ALA A 393 -11.73 -10.99 -14.02
N VAL A 394 -11.70 -11.58 -15.21
CA VAL A 394 -10.59 -12.39 -15.71
C VAL A 394 -10.02 -11.71 -16.92
N ILE A 395 -8.70 -11.58 -16.94
CA ILE A 395 -7.94 -11.01 -18.05
C ILE A 395 -7.04 -12.10 -18.59
N SER A 396 -7.19 -12.42 -19.87
CA SER A 396 -6.32 -13.37 -20.56
C SER A 396 -5.84 -12.79 -21.88
N LYS A 397 -4.67 -13.23 -22.35
CA LYS A 397 -4.06 -12.71 -23.59
C LYS A 397 -4.98 -12.84 -24.81
N GLY A 398 -5.68 -13.97 -24.95
CA GLY A 398 -6.53 -14.25 -26.11
C GLY A 398 -7.94 -13.64 -26.04
N ASP A 399 -8.55 -13.60 -24.85
CA ASP A 399 -9.95 -13.20 -24.72
C ASP A 399 -10.12 -11.75 -24.24
N GLY A 400 -9.03 -11.06 -23.89
CA GLY A 400 -9.09 -9.71 -23.35
C GLY A 400 -9.56 -9.68 -21.89
N PHE A 401 -10.15 -8.55 -21.51
CA PHE A 401 -10.78 -8.34 -20.19
C PHE A 401 -12.23 -8.82 -20.21
N ILE A 402 -12.57 -9.78 -19.34
CA ILE A 402 -13.93 -10.32 -19.20
C ILE A 402 -14.45 -10.12 -17.78
N TRP A 403 -15.65 -9.56 -17.66
CA TRP A 403 -16.38 -9.50 -16.39
C TRP A 403 -17.00 -10.87 -16.08
N MET A 404 -16.63 -11.45 -14.93
CA MET A 404 -17.24 -12.68 -14.40
C MET A 404 -18.40 -12.36 -13.47
N ASN A 405 -18.24 -11.32 -12.65
CA ASN A 405 -19.30 -10.76 -11.81
C ASN A 405 -19.16 -9.25 -11.82
N ARG A 406 -20.26 -8.53 -12.01
CA ARG A 406 -20.25 -7.07 -12.05
C ARG A 406 -21.54 -6.48 -11.54
N LYS A 407 -21.42 -5.60 -10.54
CA LYS A 407 -22.56 -4.80 -10.09
C LYS A 407 -22.86 -3.66 -11.06
N HIS A 408 -24.14 -3.33 -11.17
CA HIS A 408 -24.61 -2.16 -11.91
C HIS A 408 -25.44 -1.28 -10.98
N TYR A 409 -25.21 0.04 -11.01
CA TYR A 409 -26.05 1.00 -10.27
C TYR A 409 -27.44 1.18 -10.93
N PHE A 410 -27.64 0.57 -12.10
CA PHE A 410 -28.86 0.64 -12.90
C PHE A 410 -29.31 -0.77 -13.27
N ASN A 411 -30.60 -0.93 -13.59
CA ASN A 411 -31.13 -2.19 -14.10
C ASN A 411 -30.66 -2.40 -15.56
N PRO A 412 -29.97 -3.52 -15.87
CA PRO A 412 -29.51 -3.82 -17.22
C PRO A 412 -30.61 -3.88 -18.27
N GLU A 413 -31.78 -4.41 -17.91
CA GLU A 413 -32.89 -4.61 -18.86
C GLU A 413 -33.48 -3.28 -19.37
N LEU A 414 -33.43 -2.25 -18.53
CA LEU A 414 -33.88 -0.90 -18.87
C LEU A 414 -32.83 -0.11 -19.68
N ASN A 415 -31.57 -0.56 -19.70
CA ASN A 415 -30.43 0.20 -20.24
C ASN A 415 -29.66 -0.60 -21.28
N LYS A 416 -30.36 -1.35 -22.15
CA LYS A 416 -29.74 -2.16 -23.21
C LYS A 416 -28.74 -1.39 -24.10
N HIS A 417 -28.98 -0.10 -24.31
CA HIS A 417 -28.08 0.79 -25.07
C HIS A 417 -26.65 0.85 -24.47
N PHE A 418 -26.51 0.76 -23.16
CA PHE A 418 -25.20 0.75 -22.49
C PHE A 418 -24.38 -0.48 -22.91
N PHE A 419 -25.00 -1.66 -22.91
CA PHE A 419 -24.33 -2.92 -23.26
C PHE A 419 -24.02 -2.99 -24.75
N ASN A 420 -24.94 -2.54 -25.61
CA ASN A 420 -24.75 -2.53 -27.06
C ASN A 420 -23.59 -1.63 -27.51
N ASN A 421 -23.31 -0.55 -26.75
CA ASN A 421 -22.25 0.40 -27.06
C ASN A 421 -21.00 0.20 -26.18
N TYR A 422 -20.96 -0.84 -25.34
CA TYR A 422 -19.92 -0.94 -24.30
C TYR A 422 -18.51 -1.02 -24.90
N TYR A 423 -18.34 -1.75 -26.00
CA TYR A 423 -17.08 -1.90 -26.75
C TYR A 423 -16.97 -1.00 -28.00
N ARG A 424 -17.96 -0.13 -28.23
CA ARG A 424 -17.95 0.83 -29.35
C ARG A 424 -17.31 2.16 -28.95
#